data_AF-A0A7X6ATE6-F1
#
_entry.id   AF-A0A7X6ATE6-F1
#
_cell.length_a   1.000
_cell.length_b   1.000
_cell.length_c   1.000
_cell.angle_alpha   90.00
_cell.angle_beta   90.00
_cell.angle_gamma   90.00
#
_symmetry.space_group_name_H-M   'P 1'
#
loop_
_entity.id
_entity.type
_entity.pdbx_description
1 polymer ?
#
loop_
_entity_poly.entity_id
_entity_poly.type
_entity_poly.pdbx_seq_one_letter_code
_entity_poly.pdbx_strand_id
1 'polypeptide(L)' 'PAPPFYGRVDEGWTVVTRREPTEAEWDDLRFAWAAIFGVKSNAILLARDGGVLGIGAGQMSRVDS' A
#
# COMPACT_ATOMS: atom_id res chain seq x y z
N PRO A 1 4.99 -5.17 15.23
CA PRO A 1 5.81 -4.62 14.11
C PRO A 1 5.93 -3.09 14.24
N ALA A 2 7.12 -2.52 13.98
CA ALA A 2 7.24 -1.08 13.86
C ALA A 2 6.38 -0.59 12.68
N PRO A 3 5.72 0.57 12.77
CA PRO A 3 4.94 1.08 11.65
C PRO A 3 5.85 1.25 10.42
N PRO A 4 5.37 0.88 9.21
CA PRO A 4 6.07 1.22 7.99
C PRO A 4 6.17 2.74 7.89
N PHE A 5 7.37 3.28 8.01
CA PHE A 5 7.64 4.69 7.78
C PHE A 5 8.02 4.87 6.30
N TYR A 6 7.38 5.83 5.63
CA TYR A 6 7.77 6.25 4.29
C TYR A 6 9.25 6.70 4.31
N GLY A 7 10.06 6.18 3.39
CA GLY A 7 11.50 6.46 3.29
C GLY A 7 12.45 5.44 3.94
N ARG A 8 11.94 4.32 4.48
CA ARG A 8 12.77 3.17 4.89
C ARG A 8 12.85 2.14 3.76
N VAL A 9 14.05 1.84 3.27
CA VAL A 9 14.32 1.05 2.04
C VAL A 9 14.59 -0.44 2.31
N ASP A 10 14.43 -0.93 3.54
CA ASP A 10 14.66 -2.34 3.86
C ASP A 10 13.34 -3.12 3.77
N GLU A 11 12.92 -3.44 2.55
CA GLU A 11 11.54 -3.84 2.27
C GLU A 11 11.34 -5.35 2.20
N GLY A 12 12.36 -6.13 1.81
CA GLY A 12 12.23 -7.60 1.73
C GLY A 12 11.04 -8.09 0.88
N TRP A 13 10.51 -7.25 -0.01
CA TRP A 13 9.35 -7.57 -0.84
C TRP A 13 9.72 -8.52 -1.97
N THR A 14 8.80 -9.43 -2.29
CA THR A 14 8.91 -10.35 -3.42
C THR A 14 7.91 -9.95 -4.49
N VAL A 15 8.37 -9.63 -5.69
CA VAL A 15 7.49 -9.42 -6.86
C VAL A 15 7.02 -10.78 -7.36
N VAL A 16 5.71 -11.04 -7.26
CA VAL A 16 5.10 -12.35 -7.63
C VAL A 16 4.56 -12.38 -9.07
N THR A 17 4.70 -11.28 -9.81
CA THR A 17 4.26 -11.12 -11.20
C THR A 17 5.44 -11.13 -12.15
N ARG A 18 5.18 -11.41 -13.44
CA ARG A 18 6.22 -11.32 -14.49
C ARG A 18 6.69 -9.89 -14.76
N ARG A 19 5.82 -8.90 -14.55
CA ARG A 19 6.14 -7.48 -14.73
C ARG A 19 6.63 -6.93 -13.41
N GLU A 20 7.75 -6.23 -13.43
CA GLU A 20 8.23 -5.45 -12.30
C GLU A 20 7.50 -4.09 -12.22
N PRO A 21 7.31 -3.53 -11.03
CA PRO A 21 6.87 -2.15 -10.90
C PRO A 21 7.96 -1.20 -11.42
N THR A 22 7.54 -0.10 -12.03
CA THR A 22 8.44 1.02 -12.33
C THR A 22 8.86 1.73 -11.03
N GLU A 23 9.91 2.56 -11.05
CA GLU A 23 10.33 3.35 -9.87
C GLU A 23 9.19 4.19 -9.29
N ALA A 24 8.38 4.84 -10.13
CA ALA A 24 7.23 5.61 -9.68
C ALA A 24 6.16 4.72 -9.02
N GLU A 25 5.90 3.53 -9.59
CA GLU A 25 4.98 2.56 -8.98
C GLU A 25 5.54 2.03 -7.65
N TRP A 26 6.85 1.82 -7.53
CA TRP A 26 7.49 1.43 -6.29
C TRP A 26 7.32 2.50 -5.21
N ASP A 27 7.53 3.77 -5.54
CA ASP A 27 7.34 4.87 -4.61
C ASP A 27 5.88 4.97 -4.13
N ASP A 28 4.92 4.78 -5.04
CA ASP A 28 3.49 4.73 -4.70
C ASP A 28 3.14 3.52 -3.83
N LEU A 29 3.73 2.35 -4.07
CA LEU A 29 3.53 1.15 -3.25
C LEU A 29 4.07 1.35 -1.83
N ARG A 30 5.25 1.96 -1.68
CA ARG A 30 5.85 2.33 -0.37
C ARG A 30 4.98 3.31 0.37
N PHE A 31 4.52 4.34 -0.32
CA PHE A 31 3.59 5.31 0.24
C PHE A 31 2.29 4.65 0.71
N ALA A 32 1.67 3.82 -0.14
CA ALA A 32 0.44 3.12 0.17
C ALA A 32 0.60 2.18 1.38
N TRP A 33 1.70 1.45 1.46
CA TRP A 33 2.02 0.54 2.55
C TRP A 33 2.23 1.27 3.88
N ALA A 34 2.88 2.45 3.85
CA ALA A 34 2.99 3.31 5.03
C ALA A 34 1.64 3.87 5.47
N ALA A 35 0.87 4.41 4.51
CA ALA A 35 -0.40 5.09 4.77
C ALA A 35 -1.50 4.16 5.29
N ILE A 36 -1.59 2.93 4.77
CA ILE A 36 -2.64 1.96 5.16
C ILE A 36 -2.54 1.56 6.64
N PHE A 37 -1.36 1.68 7.28
CA PHE A 37 -1.17 1.35 8.69
C PHE A 37 -2.13 2.11 9.61
N GLY A 38 -2.49 3.35 9.26
CA GLY A 38 -3.42 4.18 10.04
C GLY A 38 -4.90 3.80 9.86
N VAL A 39 -5.22 2.86 8.96
CA VAL A 39 -6.59 2.52 8.59
C VAL A 39 -7.04 1.24 9.30
N LYS A 40 -8.28 1.24 9.83
CA LYS A 40 -8.83 0.04 10.49
C LYS A 40 -9.10 -1.08 9.48
N SER A 41 -8.67 -2.29 9.83
CA SER A 41 -8.87 -3.49 9.01
C SER A 41 -10.36 -3.90 8.91
N ASN A 42 -10.80 -4.49 7.79
CA ASN A 42 -10.08 -4.69 6.53
C ASN A 42 -10.03 -3.40 5.72
N ALA A 43 -8.89 -3.14 5.08
CA ALA A 43 -8.70 -1.91 4.33
C ALA A 43 -7.97 -2.13 2.99
N ILE A 44 -8.33 -1.29 2.02
CA ILE A 44 -7.72 -1.15 0.70
C ILE A 44 -7.45 0.33 0.50
N LEU A 45 -6.25 0.68 0.04
CA LEU A 45 -5.87 2.05 -0.28
C LEU A 45 -5.33 2.08 -1.71
N LEU A 46 -5.86 3.02 -2.49
CA LEU A 46 -5.38 3.34 -3.83
C LEU A 46 -4.54 4.60 -3.75
N ALA A 47 -3.33 4.55 -4.30
CA ALA A 47 -2.40 5.66 -4.36
C ALA A 47 -1.93 5.92 -5.79
N ARG A 48 -1.56 7.16 -6.07
CA ARG A 48 -0.88 7.59 -7.30
C ARG A 48 -0.14 8.90 -7.04
N ASP A 49 1.04 9.04 -7.64
CA ASP A 49 1.85 10.27 -7.61
C ASP A 49 2.09 10.78 -6.17
N GLY A 50 2.32 9.87 -5.23
CA GLY A 50 2.55 10.16 -3.80
C GLY A 50 1.30 10.59 -3.02
N GLY A 51 0.11 10.47 -3.61
CA GLY A 51 -1.17 10.84 -2.99
C GLY A 51 -2.15 9.69 -2.87
N VAL A 52 -3.05 9.77 -1.89
CA VAL A 52 -4.18 8.82 -1.75
C VAL A 52 -5.30 9.23 -2.70
N LEU A 53 -5.73 8.29 -3.54
CA LEU A 53 -6.89 8.45 -4.41
C LEU A 53 -8.19 7.97 -3.75
N GLY A 54 -8.10 6.95 -2.88
CA GLY A 54 -9.26 6.41 -2.18
C GLY A 54 -8.88 5.39 -1.12
N ILE A 55 -9.73 5.26 -0.10
CA ILE A 55 -9.59 4.29 0.99
C ILE A 55 -10.92 3.57 1.18
N GLY A 56 -10.94 2.26 0.99
CA GLY A 56 -12.00 1.38 1.47
C GLY A 56 -11.60 0.82 2.83
N ALA A 57 -12.42 0.98 3.86
CA ALA A 57 -12.13 0.47 5.21
C ALA A 57 -13.39 -0.08 5.89
N GLY A 58 -13.25 -1.14 6.69
CA GLY A 58 -14.32 -1.62 7.58
C GLY A 58 -15.36 -2.54 6.94
N GLN A 59 -15.12 -3.06 5.73
CA GLN A 59 -15.96 -4.13 5.18
C GLN A 59 -15.59 -5.48 5.81
N MET A 60 -16.57 -6.18 6.38
CA MET A 60 -16.39 -7.49 7.03
C MET A 60 -15.95 -8.58 6.02
N SER A 61 -16.13 -8.32 4.72
CA SER A 61 -15.69 -9.15 3.60
C SER A 61 -14.85 -8.32 2.62
N ARG A 62 -13.70 -8.83 2.18
CA ARG A 62 -12.87 -8.23 1.10
C ARG A 62 -13.48 -8.42 -0.30
N VAL A 63 -14.58 -9.17 -0.42
CA VAL A 63 -15.25 -9.48 -1.70
C VAL A 63 -16.21 -8.38 -2.16
N ASP A 64 -16.64 -7.49 -1.25
CA ASP A 64 -17.60 -6.41 -1.55
C ASP A 64 -16.95 -5.01 -1.58
N SER A 65 -15.64 -4.91 -1.81
CA SER A 65 -14.90 -3.65 -2.02
C SER A 65 -14.37 -3.53 -3.43
#